data_AF-A0A2U1W2X1-F1
#
_entry.id   AF-A0A2U1W2X1-F1
#
_cell.length_a   1.000
_cell.length_b   1.000
_cell.length_c   1.000
_cell.angle_alpha   90.00
_cell.angle_beta   90.00
_cell.angle_gamma   90.00
#
_symmetry.space_group_name_H-M   'P 1'
#
loop_
_entity.id
_entity.type
_entity.pdbx_description
1 polymer ?
#
loop_
_entity_poly.entity_id
_entity_poly.type
_entity_poly.pdbx_seq_one_letter_code
_entity_poly.pdbx_strand_id
1 'polypeptide(L)'
;MPDSLSIAPLDLSQPDLSLILGPDDTAVAVGPCPLPGNGRRFVRGTVYVVVHRRFGLWTHVYRVLEEDRPGRMQVHLDKVFTGDRLDEARGWARSASLER
;
A
#
# COMPACT_ATOMS: atom_id res chain seq x y z
N MET A 1 12.97 -14.46 38.73
CA MET A 1 11.75 -14.12 37.97
C MET A 1 12.18 -13.25 36.81
N PRO A 2 12.26 -13.73 35.56
CA PRO A 2 12.43 -12.83 34.43
C PRO A 2 11.05 -12.30 34.02
N ASP A 3 10.91 -10.98 33.99
CA ASP A 3 9.72 -10.29 33.52
C ASP A 3 9.46 -10.63 32.04
N SER A 4 8.28 -11.17 31.79
CA SER A 4 7.71 -11.35 30.47
C SER A 4 7.52 -9.99 29.80
N LEU A 5 8.46 -9.59 28.95
CA LEU A 5 8.22 -8.54 27.98
C LEU A 5 7.20 -9.06 26.97
N SER A 6 5.95 -8.70 27.22
CA SER A 6 4.82 -8.85 26.31
C SER A 6 5.15 -8.18 24.99
N ILE A 7 5.55 -8.96 23.99
CA ILE A 7 5.52 -8.55 22.60
C ILE A 7 4.04 -8.38 22.26
N ALA A 8 3.58 -7.13 22.19
CA ALA A 8 2.26 -6.86 21.64
C ALA A 8 2.17 -7.57 20.28
N PRO A 9 1.09 -8.32 19.98
CA PRO A 9 0.92 -8.85 18.65
C PRO A 9 0.87 -7.65 17.72
N LEU A 10 1.90 -7.48 16.90
CA LEU A 10 1.79 -6.65 15.72
C LEU A 10 0.59 -7.22 14.98
N ASP A 11 -0.45 -6.42 14.83
CA ASP A 11 -1.57 -6.73 13.95
C ASP A 11 -1.02 -6.75 12.51
N LEU A 12 -0.49 -7.91 12.15
CA LEU A 12 0.21 -8.23 10.91
C LEU A 12 -0.76 -8.78 9.87
N SER A 13 -2.04 -8.40 9.89
CA SER A 13 -2.82 -8.51 8.65
C SER A 13 -2.30 -7.45 7.70
N GLN A 14 -1.15 -7.69 7.08
CA GLN A 14 -0.78 -6.98 5.88
C GLN A 14 -1.95 -7.15 4.91
N PRO A 15 -2.44 -6.07 4.28
CA PRO A 15 -3.54 -6.18 3.35
C PRO A 15 -3.17 -7.21 2.28
N ASP A 16 -4.13 -8.02 1.87
CA ASP A 16 -3.91 -8.95 0.77
C ASP A 16 -3.59 -8.15 -0.50
N LEU A 17 -2.33 -8.17 -0.94
CA LEU A 17 -1.89 -7.43 -2.13
C LEU A 17 -2.03 -8.26 -3.41
N SER A 18 -2.69 -9.41 -3.38
CA SER A 18 -2.91 -10.27 -4.56
C SER A 18 -3.61 -9.54 -5.72
N LEU A 19 -4.37 -8.48 -5.45
CA LEU A 19 -4.99 -7.64 -6.47
C LEU A 19 -3.99 -6.77 -7.25
N ILE A 20 -2.82 -6.48 -6.68
CA ILE A 20 -1.82 -5.60 -7.29
C ILE A 20 -0.46 -6.25 -7.50
N LEU A 21 -0.28 -7.52 -7.13
CA LEU A 21 0.97 -8.23 -7.30
C LEU A 21 0.80 -9.47 -8.17
N GLY A 22 1.55 -9.50 -9.26
CA GLY A 22 1.86 -10.72 -10.00
C GLY A 22 3.06 -11.47 -9.41
N PRO A 23 3.28 -12.71 -9.86
CA PRO A 23 4.54 -13.40 -9.59
C PRO A 23 5.70 -12.55 -10.16
N ASP A 24 6.75 -12.37 -9.38
CA ASP A 24 7.96 -11.56 -9.67
C ASP A 24 7.83 -10.03 -9.51
N ASP A 25 6.65 -9.55 -9.10
CA ASP A 25 6.46 -8.14 -8.79
C ASP A 25 6.97 -7.80 -7.38
N THR A 26 7.32 -6.54 -7.15
CA THR A 26 7.77 -6.06 -5.84
C THR A 26 6.90 -4.93 -5.36
N ALA A 27 6.32 -5.04 -4.16
CA ALA A 27 5.60 -3.95 -3.49
C ALA A 27 6.44 -3.32 -2.39
N VAL A 28 6.36 -2.00 -2.27
CA VAL A 28 6.90 -1.25 -1.13
C VAL A 28 5.81 -0.34 -0.57
N ALA A 29 5.50 -0.51 0.72
CA ALA A 29 4.65 0.43 1.44
C ALA A 29 5.39 1.77 1.59
N VAL A 30 4.74 2.86 1.20
CA VAL A 30 5.28 4.22 1.33
C VAL A 30 4.82 4.85 2.63
N GLY A 31 3.54 4.68 3.00
CA GLY A 31 2.97 5.25 4.20
C GLY A 31 1.44 5.25 4.17
N PRO A 32 0.80 5.71 5.26
CA PRO A 32 -0.65 5.83 5.33
C PRO A 32 -1.17 6.92 4.37
N CYS A 33 -2.44 6.83 3.98
CA CYS A 33 -3.14 7.88 3.24
C CYS A 33 -4.49 8.23 3.87
N PRO A 34 -5.02 9.45 3.63
CA PRO A 34 -6.32 9.84 4.11
C PRO A 34 -7.43 8.94 3.58
N LEU A 35 -8.39 8.63 4.44
CA LEU A 35 -9.58 7.86 4.07
C LEU A 35 -10.61 8.77 3.40
N PRO A 36 -11.24 8.35 2.30
CA PRO A 36 -12.25 9.17 1.63
C PRO A 36 -13.55 9.24 2.43
N GLY A 37 -14.10 10.45 2.56
CA GLY A 37 -15.40 10.73 3.13
C GLY A 37 -15.45 10.70 4.67
N ASN A 38 -16.63 10.98 5.22
CA ASN A 38 -16.84 11.19 6.67
C ASN A 38 -17.29 9.91 7.40
N GLY A 39 -17.21 8.74 6.75
CA GLY A 39 -17.82 7.49 7.22
C GLY A 39 -16.81 6.44 7.65
N ARG A 40 -17.21 5.57 8.59
CA ARG A 40 -16.43 4.41 9.07
C ARG A 40 -16.31 3.26 8.06
N ARG A 41 -16.50 3.52 6.76
CA ARG A 41 -16.45 2.46 5.73
C ARG A 41 -15.05 1.89 5.60
N PHE A 42 -14.06 2.76 5.59
CA PHE A 42 -12.65 2.39 5.53
C PHE A 42 -12.04 2.51 6.91
N VAL A 43 -11.16 1.58 7.25
CA VAL A 43 -10.47 1.53 8.54
C VAL A 43 -8.98 1.82 8.39
N ARG A 44 -8.43 1.59 7.19
CA ARG A 44 -7.02 1.80 6.88
C ARG A 44 -6.81 2.18 5.42
N GLY A 45 -5.86 3.07 5.19
CA GLY A 45 -5.45 3.49 3.86
C GLY A 45 -3.93 3.51 3.80
N THR A 46 -3.33 2.87 2.80
CA THR A 46 -1.88 2.81 2.62
C THR A 46 -1.52 3.01 1.14
N VAL A 47 -0.47 3.81 0.89
CA VAL A 47 0.12 3.97 -0.43
C VAL A 47 1.20 2.93 -0.65
N TYR A 48 1.14 2.24 -1.78
CA TYR A 48 2.12 1.27 -2.23
C TYR A 48 2.73 1.70 -3.55
N VAL A 49 4.02 1.43 -3.72
CA VAL A 49 4.69 1.45 -5.02
C VAL A 49 4.95 0.01 -5.42
N VAL A 50 4.50 -0.37 -6.61
CA VAL A 50 4.66 -1.71 -7.16
C VAL A 50 5.49 -1.66 -8.44
N VAL A 51 6.54 -2.48 -8.51
CA VAL A 51 7.28 -2.71 -9.75
C VAL A 51 6.78 -4.00 -10.38
N HIS A 52 6.14 -3.86 -11.54
CA HIS A 52 5.66 -4.97 -12.35
C HIS A 52 6.72 -5.42 -13.35
N ARG A 53 6.88 -6.74 -13.51
CA ARG A 53 7.89 -7.31 -14.44
C ARG A 53 7.30 -8.26 -15.48
N ARG A 54 6.08 -8.78 -15.25
CA ARG A 54 5.49 -9.85 -16.07
C ARG A 54 5.13 -9.45 -17.51
N PHE A 55 4.66 -8.22 -17.73
CA PHE A 55 4.19 -7.74 -19.04
C PHE A 55 4.95 -6.48 -19.49
N GLY A 56 6.26 -6.48 -19.23
CA GLY A 56 7.10 -5.31 -19.33
C GLY A 56 7.38 -4.71 -17.96
N LEU A 57 8.37 -3.81 -17.93
CA LEU A 57 8.84 -3.18 -16.71
C LEU A 57 8.09 -1.88 -16.46
N TRP A 58 7.28 -1.85 -15.41
CA TRP A 58 6.44 -0.71 -15.04
C TRP A 58 6.51 -0.47 -13.55
N THR A 59 6.42 0.79 -13.14
CA THR A 59 6.29 1.15 -11.72
C THR A 59 4.95 1.86 -11.51
N HIS A 60 4.08 1.27 -10.71
CA HIS A 60 2.76 1.78 -10.40
C HIS A 60 2.69 2.28 -8.96
N VAL A 61 1.90 3.33 -8.73
CA VAL A 61 1.59 3.85 -7.41
C VAL A 61 0.12 3.61 -7.12
N TYR A 62 -0.15 2.83 -6.09
CA TYR A 62 -1.49 2.44 -5.68
C TYR A 62 -1.85 3.01 -4.31
N ARG A 63 -3.09 3.47 -4.16
CA ARG A 63 -3.74 3.60 -2.86
C ARG A 63 -4.59 2.37 -2.60
N VAL A 64 -4.33 1.70 -1.48
CA VAL A 64 -5.09 0.56 -1.01
C VAL A 64 -5.86 0.99 0.22
N LEU A 65 -7.19 0.92 0.12
CA LEU A 65 -8.13 1.25 1.18
C LEU A 65 -8.79 -0.04 1.67
N GLU A 66 -8.64 -0.34 2.96
CA GLU A 66 -9.24 -1.49 3.60
C GLU A 66 -10.59 -1.09 4.19
N GLU A 67 -11.64 -1.82 3.85
CA GLU A 67 -12.97 -1.63 4.42
C GLU A 67 -13.08 -2.34 5.77
N ASP A 68 -13.97 -1.86 6.64
CA ASP A 68 -14.29 -2.49 7.93
C ASP A 68 -14.80 -3.93 7.77
N ARG A 69 -15.32 -4.28 6.58
CA ARG A 69 -15.73 -5.65 6.25
C ARG A 69 -14.51 -6.49 5.87
N PRO A 70 -14.27 -7.64 6.55
CA PRO A 70 -13.15 -8.52 6.24
C PRO A 70 -13.09 -8.90 4.75
N GLY A 71 -11.88 -8.85 4.18
CA GLY A 71 -11.63 -9.23 2.78
C GLY A 71 -12.14 -8.25 1.73
N ARG A 72 -12.64 -7.07 2.13
CA ARG A 72 -13.01 -6.00 1.19
C ARG A 72 -11.95 -4.90 1.20
N MET A 73 -11.33 -4.72 0.04
CA MET A 73 -10.42 -3.61 -0.20
C MET A 73 -10.75 -2.92 -1.52
N GLN A 74 -10.34 -1.66 -1.63
CA GLN A 74 -10.34 -0.91 -2.87
C GLN A 74 -8.93 -0.51 -3.22
N VAL A 75 -8.58 -0.68 -4.49
CA VAL A 75 -7.29 -0.31 -5.05
C VAL A 75 -7.52 0.79 -6.07
N HIS A 76 -6.81 1.90 -5.89
CA HIS A 76 -6.86 3.06 -6.77
C HIS A 76 -5.46 3.23 -7.37
N LEU A 77 -5.37 3.25 -8.70
CA LEU A 77 -4.12 3.54 -9.40
C LEU A 77 -3.96 5.06 -9.54
N ASP A 78 -2.99 5.64 -8.86
CA ASP A 78 -2.79 7.10 -8.88
C ASP A 78 -1.77 7.53 -9.94
N LYS A 79 -0.72 6.71 -10.17
CA LYS A 79 0.36 7.06 -11.10
C LYS A 79 1.01 5.82 -11.70
N VAL A 80 1.49 5.98 -12.94
CA VAL A 80 2.24 4.98 -13.69
C VAL A 80 3.53 5.60 -14.21
N PHE A 81 4.62 4.86 -14.10
CA PHE A 81 5.92 5.15 -14.68
C PHE A 81 6.37 3.98 -15.55
N THR A 82 6.98 4.28 -16.69
CA THR A 82 7.65 3.28 -17.52
C THR A 82 9.02 2.94 -16.95
N GLY A 83 9.34 1.65 -16.85
CA GLY A 83 10.60 1.13 -16.32
C GLY A 83 10.60 0.94 -14.79
N ASP A 84 11.77 0.54 -14.27
CA ASP A 84 12.02 0.45 -12.83
C ASP A 84 12.35 1.85 -12.32
N ARG A 85 11.36 2.48 -11.70
CA ARG A 85 11.39 3.86 -11.22
C ARG A 85 10.98 3.91 -9.76
N LEU A 86 11.37 2.89 -8.99
CA LEU A 86 10.94 2.73 -7.60
C LEU A 86 11.23 3.97 -6.74
N ASP A 87 12.45 4.50 -6.77
CA ASP A 87 12.81 5.66 -5.94
C ASP A 87 12.08 6.94 -6.35
N GLU A 88 11.94 7.17 -7.66
CA GLU A 88 11.20 8.30 -8.22
C GLU A 88 9.71 8.23 -7.82
N ALA A 89 9.10 7.06 -7.97
CA ALA A 89 7.72 6.81 -7.57
C ALA A 89 7.51 6.96 -6.06
N ARG A 90 8.47 6.53 -5.23
CA ARG A 90 8.43 6.73 -3.77
C ARG A 90 8.57 8.21 -3.39
N GLY A 91 9.40 8.97 -4.10
CA GLY A 91 9.53 10.41 -3.92
C GLY A 91 8.22 11.12 -4.22
N TRP A 92 7.64 10.82 -5.39
CA TRP A 92 6.33 11.33 -5.79
C TRP A 92 5.22 10.97 -4.79
N ALA A 93 5.14 9.69 -4.40
CA ALA A 93 4.10 9.20 -3.49
C ALA A 93 4.17 9.87 -2.11
N ARG A 94 5.39 10.14 -1.61
CA ARG A 94 5.57 10.85 -0.33
C ARG A 94 5.07 12.29 -0.43
N SER A 95 5.44 13.02 -1.47
CA SER A 95 4.94 14.39 -1.67
C SER A 95 3.42 14.40 -1.82
N ALA A 96 2.87 13.54 -2.68
CA ALA A 96 1.43 13.47 -2.93
C ALA A 96 0.59 13.06 -1.71
N SER A 97 1.17 12.29 -0.78
CA SER A 97 0.51 11.89 0.48
C SER A 97 0.57 12.98 1.56
N LEU A 98 1.54 13.91 1.46
CA LEU A 98 1.70 15.03 2.39
C LEU A 98 0.86 16.26 1.98
N GLU A 99 0.50 16.35 0.71
CA GLU A 99 -0.22 17.50 0.12
C GLU A 99 -1.75 17.37 0.12
N ARG A 100 -2.33 16.31 0.71
CA ARG A 100 -3.77 16.02 0.63
C ARG A 100 -4.44 15.78 1.99
#